data_AF-A0A7V5Y5N3-F1
#
_entry.id   AF-A0A7V5Y5N3-F1
#
_cell.length_a   1.000
_cell.length_b   1.000
_cell.length_c   1.000
_cell.angle_alpha   90.00
_cell.angle_beta   90.00
_cell.angle_gamma   90.00
#
_symmetry.space_group_name_H-M   'P 1'
#
loop_
_entity.id
_entity.type
_entity.pdbx_description
1 polymer ?
#
loop_
_entity_poly.entity_id
_entity_poly.type
_entity_poly.pdbx_seq_one_letter_code
_entity_poly.pdbx_strand_id
1 'polypeptide(L)'
;DNTVLPTLEHVATASFEHITYTEAIQILQKAERDWEFPPVWGSDLQTEHERYLTEEAFKKPVIVTDYPKEIKAFYMRVNDDGRTVRAMDVLVPRVGEIIGGSQREERYDVLLQRIRESGLNEQDYWWYLDLRKYGSAPHSGFGLGFERMLMYITGMKNIRDVIPFPRTPGNAEF
;
A
#
# COMPACT_ATOMS: atom_id res chain seq x y z
N ASP A 1 22.39 14.73 4.36
CA ASP A 1 21.71 14.26 5.58
C ASP A 1 22.54 13.12 6.16
N ASN A 2 23.13 13.31 7.35
CA ASN A 2 24.04 12.32 7.94
C ASN A 2 23.30 11.10 8.52
N THR A 3 21.96 11.10 8.51
CA THR A 3 21.14 10.01 9.05
C THR A 3 20.75 8.95 8.01
N VAL A 4 21.06 9.18 6.73
CA VAL A 4 20.67 8.28 5.62
C VAL A 4 21.28 6.90 5.78
N LEU A 5 22.60 6.79 5.94
CA LEU A 5 23.27 5.49 6.09
C LEU A 5 22.76 4.73 7.33
N PRO A 6 22.70 5.32 8.54
CA PRO A 6 22.08 4.66 9.69
C PRO A 6 20.63 4.19 9.46
N THR A 7 19.83 4.98 8.74
CA THR A 7 18.43 4.65 8.45
C THR A 7 18.33 3.45 7.49
N LEU A 8 19.19 3.40 6.48
CA LEU A 8 19.26 2.28 5.54
C LEU A 8 19.79 1.01 6.21
N GLU A 9 20.81 1.11 7.05
CA GLU A 9 21.31 0.00 7.86
C GLU A 9 20.25 -0.54 8.81
N HIS A 10 19.49 0.35 9.46
CA HIS A 10 18.37 -0.04 10.34
C HIS A 10 17.32 -0.83 9.56
N VAL A 11 16.85 -0.33 8.41
CA VAL A 11 15.83 -1.05 7.62
C VAL A 11 16.36 -2.34 7.01
N ALA A 12 17.62 -2.39 6.61
CA ALA A 12 18.23 -3.61 6.06
C ALA A 12 18.40 -4.73 7.09
N THR A 13 18.48 -4.39 8.38
CA THR A 13 18.74 -5.35 9.47
C THR A 13 17.53 -5.58 10.39
N ALA A 14 16.57 -4.67 10.42
CA ALA A 14 15.37 -4.80 11.24
C ALA A 14 14.44 -5.90 10.70
N SER A 15 13.79 -6.61 11.62
CA SER A 15 12.59 -7.36 11.27
C SER A 15 11.44 -6.40 10.99
N PHE A 16 10.64 -6.74 9.99
CA PHE A 16 9.46 -5.96 9.63
C PHE A 16 8.34 -6.37 10.59
N GLU A 17 7.64 -5.40 11.15
CA GLU A 17 6.45 -5.69 11.94
C GLU A 17 5.30 -6.06 11.01
N HIS A 18 4.50 -7.05 11.37
CA HIS A 18 3.33 -7.46 10.59
C HIS A 18 2.07 -7.22 11.40
N ILE A 19 1.19 -6.36 10.89
CA ILE A 19 -0.11 -6.08 11.50
C ILE A 19 -1.20 -6.06 10.44
N THR A 20 -2.43 -6.33 10.85
CA THR A 20 -3.60 -6.09 10.02
C THR A 20 -3.94 -4.60 10.02
N TYR A 21 -4.65 -4.14 8.99
CA TYR A 21 -5.24 -2.80 8.92
C TYR A 21 -6.11 -2.53 10.15
N THR A 22 -6.87 -3.53 10.61
CA THR A 22 -7.75 -3.38 11.78
C THR A 22 -6.93 -3.08 13.05
N GLU A 23 -5.80 -3.77 13.25
CA GLU A 23 -4.89 -3.49 14.36
C GLU A 23 -4.24 -2.11 14.21
N ALA A 24 -3.83 -1.73 12.98
CA ALA A 24 -3.27 -0.41 12.70
C ALA A 24 -4.24 0.71 13.12
N ILE A 25 -5.53 0.62 12.74
CA ILE A 25 -6.56 1.58 13.16
C ILE A 25 -6.71 1.62 14.69
N GLN A 26 -6.71 0.46 15.36
CA GLN A 26 -6.81 0.41 16.83
C GLN A 26 -5.61 1.07 17.52
N ILE A 27 -4.40 0.91 16.98
CA ILE A 27 -3.19 1.54 17.50
C ILE A 27 -3.28 3.06 17.34
N LEU A 28 -3.69 3.53 16.16
CA LEU A 28 -3.82 4.95 15.86
C LEU A 28 -4.91 5.63 16.71
N GLN A 29 -6.04 4.96 16.93
CA GLN A 29 -7.12 5.47 17.78
C GLN A 29 -6.77 5.51 19.27
N LYS A 30 -5.81 4.70 19.72
CA LYS A 30 -5.30 4.72 21.10
C LYS A 30 -4.19 5.74 21.31
N ALA A 31 -3.64 6.32 20.24
CA ALA A 31 -2.64 7.37 20.36
C ALA A 31 -3.27 8.64 20.93
N GLU A 32 -2.66 9.22 21.97
CA GLU A 32 -3.06 10.51 22.54
C GLU A 32 -2.56 11.66 21.64
N ARG A 33 -3.08 11.71 20.40
CA ARG A 33 -2.66 12.66 19.37
C ARG A 33 -3.85 13.16 18.57
N ASP A 34 -3.79 14.43 18.22
CA ASP A 34 -4.70 15.04 17.25
C ASP A 34 -4.23 14.70 15.83
N TRP A 35 -5.10 14.02 15.09
CA TRP A 35 -4.90 13.64 13.69
C TRP A 35 -5.53 14.68 12.77
N GLU A 36 -4.85 15.06 11.68
CA GLU A 36 -5.48 15.88 10.63
C GLU A 36 -6.62 15.09 9.98
N PHE A 37 -6.39 13.78 9.76
CA PHE A 37 -7.37 12.85 9.24
C PHE A 37 -7.70 11.78 10.29
N PRO A 38 -8.90 11.76 10.88
CA PRO A 38 -9.24 10.78 11.90
C PRO A 38 -9.07 9.32 11.42
N PRO A 39 -8.34 8.46 12.14
CA PRO A 39 -8.14 7.06 11.77
C PRO A 39 -9.41 6.25 12.05
N VAL A 40 -10.30 6.17 11.06
CA VAL A 40 -11.57 5.43 11.13
C VAL A 40 -11.51 4.20 10.24
N TRP A 41 -12.00 3.06 10.76
CA TRP A 41 -12.04 1.81 9.99
C TRP A 41 -12.89 2.00 8.72
N GLY A 42 -12.34 1.61 7.56
CA GLY A 42 -12.94 1.86 6.25
C GLY A 42 -12.39 3.10 5.54
N SER A 43 -11.56 3.92 6.20
CA SER A 43 -10.81 5.01 5.55
C SER A 43 -9.37 4.60 5.28
N ASP A 44 -8.78 5.11 4.21
CA ASP A 44 -7.38 4.80 3.90
C ASP A 44 -6.42 5.45 4.90
N LEU A 45 -5.27 4.80 5.12
CA LEU A 45 -4.23 5.38 5.96
C LEU A 45 -3.60 6.58 5.26
N GLN A 46 -3.32 7.63 6.01
CA GLN A 46 -2.63 8.82 5.51
C GLN A 46 -1.15 8.74 5.90
N THR A 47 -0.30 9.50 5.23
CA THR A 47 1.14 9.49 5.51
C THR A 47 1.46 9.80 6.97
N GLU A 48 0.66 10.63 7.67
CA GLU A 48 0.83 10.86 9.11
C GLU A 48 0.63 9.60 9.96
N HIS A 49 -0.34 8.74 9.59
CA HIS A 49 -0.61 7.47 10.24
C HIS A 49 0.51 6.47 9.99
N GLU A 50 0.94 6.33 8.74
CA GLU A 50 2.00 5.42 8.34
C GLU A 50 3.34 5.75 9.03
N ARG A 51 3.65 7.05 9.09
CA ARG A 51 4.84 7.54 9.78
C ARG A 51 4.74 7.32 11.28
N TYR A 52 3.59 7.55 11.91
CA TYR A 52 3.44 7.25 13.33
C TYR A 52 3.67 5.76 13.64
N LEU A 53 3.09 4.86 12.84
CA LEU A 53 3.27 3.41 13.02
C LEU A 53 4.77 3.04 12.94
N THR A 54 5.48 3.54 11.94
CA THR A 54 6.88 3.19 11.68
C THR A 54 7.88 3.91 12.58
N GLU A 55 7.66 5.18 12.92
CA GLU A 55 8.61 6.05 13.63
C GLU A 55 8.38 6.08 15.14
N GLU A 56 7.13 5.96 15.60
CA GLU A 56 6.77 6.16 17.00
C GLU A 56 6.29 4.86 17.66
N ALA A 57 5.30 4.19 17.07
CA ALA A 57 4.68 3.00 17.66
C ALA A 57 5.61 1.78 17.66
N PHE A 58 6.20 1.46 16.50
CA PHE A 58 7.05 0.27 16.36
C PHE A 58 8.54 0.59 16.24
N LYS A 59 8.91 1.78 15.74
CA LYS A 59 10.30 2.21 15.51
C LYS A 59 11.06 1.27 14.53
N LYS A 60 10.35 0.69 13.57
CA LYS A 60 10.84 -0.24 12.55
C LYS A 60 9.89 -0.23 11.33
N PRO A 61 10.28 -0.79 10.18
CA PRO A 61 9.37 -0.99 9.05
C PRO A 61 8.14 -1.81 9.45
N VAL A 62 7.00 -1.51 8.84
CA VAL A 62 5.72 -2.16 9.14
C VAL A 62 5.08 -2.63 7.84
N ILE A 63 4.58 -3.85 7.81
CA ILE A 63 3.75 -4.39 6.74
C ILE A 63 2.32 -4.43 7.27
N VAL A 64 1.44 -3.64 6.65
CA VAL A 64 0.01 -3.62 6.98
C VAL A 64 -0.73 -4.50 5.99
N THR A 65 -1.53 -5.45 6.46
CA THR A 65 -2.28 -6.39 5.61
C THR A 65 -3.79 -6.30 5.80
N ASP A 66 -4.56 -6.96 4.93
CA ASP A 66 -6.00 -7.18 5.12
C ASP A 66 -6.83 -5.88 5.19
N TYR A 67 -6.62 -5.01 4.21
CA TYR A 67 -7.36 -3.75 4.07
C TYR A 67 -8.84 -3.98 3.73
N PRO A 68 -9.73 -3.03 4.06
CA PRO A 68 -11.13 -3.08 3.68
C PRO A 68 -11.31 -3.19 2.17
N LYS A 69 -12.21 -4.06 1.75
CA LYS A 69 -12.49 -4.36 0.35
C LYS A 69 -12.98 -3.12 -0.42
N GLU A 70 -13.68 -2.22 0.26
CA GLU A 70 -14.37 -1.06 -0.33
C GLU A 70 -13.38 0.02 -0.79
N ILE A 71 -12.20 0.10 -0.19
CA ILE A 71 -11.18 1.13 -0.49
C ILE A 71 -10.01 0.61 -1.32
N LYS A 72 -10.03 -0.66 -1.70
CA LYS A 72 -8.96 -1.29 -2.49
C LYS A 72 -9.49 -1.81 -3.83
N ALA A 73 -8.56 -1.98 -4.78
CA ALA A 73 -8.88 -2.31 -6.16
C ALA A 73 -9.62 -3.66 -6.32
N PHE A 74 -10.45 -3.76 -7.35
CA PHE A 74 -11.32 -4.91 -7.64
C PHE A 74 -10.56 -6.26 -7.78
N TYR A 75 -9.29 -6.21 -8.19
CA TYR A 75 -8.48 -7.41 -8.48
C TYR A 75 -7.88 -8.06 -7.23
N MET A 76 -7.98 -7.44 -6.05
CA MET A 76 -7.39 -7.97 -4.82
C MET A 76 -8.27 -9.11 -4.27
N ARG A 77 -7.65 -10.24 -3.87
CA ARG A 77 -8.40 -11.41 -3.40
C ARG A 77 -9.23 -11.08 -2.17
N VAL A 78 -10.53 -11.37 -2.20
CA VAL A 78 -11.41 -11.19 -1.05
C VAL A 78 -11.10 -12.26 0.00
N ASN A 79 -10.89 -11.81 1.23
CA ASN A 79 -10.66 -12.68 2.37
C ASN A 79 -11.92 -13.47 2.77
N ASP A 80 -11.73 -14.49 3.59
CA ASP A 80 -12.82 -15.39 3.98
C ASP A 80 -13.85 -14.70 4.89
N ASP A 81 -13.50 -13.53 5.46
CA ASP A 81 -14.41 -12.64 6.20
C ASP A 81 -15.40 -11.87 5.29
N GLY A 82 -15.18 -11.87 3.97
CA GLY A 82 -15.98 -11.14 2.98
C GLY A 82 -15.87 -9.61 3.04
N ARG A 83 -15.09 -9.06 3.98
CA ARG A 83 -14.99 -7.61 4.29
C ARG A 83 -13.63 -7.03 3.95
N THR A 84 -12.58 -7.84 4.00
CA THR A 84 -11.21 -7.40 3.70
C THR A 84 -10.70 -8.07 2.43
N VAL A 85 -9.59 -7.55 1.91
CA VAL A 85 -8.86 -8.14 0.79
C VAL A 85 -7.43 -8.43 1.20
N ARG A 86 -6.80 -9.44 0.59
CA ARG A 86 -5.38 -9.81 0.79
C ARG A 86 -4.42 -8.79 0.17
N ALA A 87 -4.56 -7.53 0.58
CA ALA A 87 -3.66 -6.44 0.29
C ALA A 87 -2.52 -6.43 1.30
N MET A 88 -1.39 -5.85 0.89
CA MET A 88 -0.31 -5.49 1.79
C MET A 88 0.33 -4.19 1.33
N ASP A 89 0.64 -3.32 2.29
CA ASP A 89 1.41 -2.10 2.09
C ASP A 89 2.64 -2.16 3.01
N VAL A 90 3.83 -1.94 2.45
CA VAL A 90 5.11 -1.90 3.19
C VAL A 90 5.44 -0.45 3.50
N LEU A 91 5.47 -0.14 4.77
CA LEU A 91 5.71 1.19 5.32
C LEU A 91 7.13 1.27 5.85
N VAL A 92 7.85 2.31 5.46
CA VAL A 92 9.18 2.63 5.98
C VAL A 92 9.17 4.01 6.66
N PRO A 93 10.03 4.24 7.66
CA PRO A 93 10.19 5.56 8.28
C PRO A 93 10.43 6.65 7.23
N ARG A 94 10.07 7.91 7.55
CA ARG A 94 10.22 9.13 6.73
C ARG A 94 9.34 9.21 5.48
N VAL A 95 9.23 8.14 4.70
CA VAL A 95 8.53 8.15 3.41
C VAL A 95 7.10 7.61 3.53
N GLY A 96 6.84 6.68 4.46
CA GLY A 96 5.57 5.95 4.52
C GLY A 96 5.58 4.76 3.57
N GLU A 97 4.50 4.55 2.84
CA GLU A 97 4.39 3.44 1.87
C GLU A 97 5.44 3.49 0.75
N ILE A 98 6.21 2.41 0.59
CA ILE A 98 7.17 2.22 -0.50
C ILE A 98 6.78 1.09 -1.48
N ILE A 99 6.11 0.05 -0.98
CA ILE A 99 5.61 -1.08 -1.77
C ILE A 99 4.14 -1.27 -1.45
N GLY A 100 3.33 -1.42 -2.50
CA GLY A 100 1.91 -1.80 -2.39
C GLY A 100 1.65 -3.05 -3.21
N GLY A 101 0.92 -4.02 -2.66
CA GLY A 101 0.70 -5.31 -3.30
C GLY A 101 -0.53 -6.05 -2.83
N SER A 102 -0.80 -7.16 -3.49
CA SER A 102 -1.89 -8.05 -3.06
C SER A 102 -1.72 -9.46 -3.64
N GLN A 103 -2.37 -10.43 -2.99
CA GLN A 103 -2.83 -11.61 -3.72
C GLN A 103 -3.94 -11.19 -4.69
N ARG A 104 -3.92 -11.74 -5.89
CA ARG A 104 -4.92 -11.45 -6.91
C ARG A 104 -6.09 -12.41 -6.78
N GLU A 105 -7.31 -11.91 -7.03
CA GLU A 105 -8.51 -12.75 -7.02
C GLU A 105 -8.44 -13.75 -8.18
N GLU A 106 -8.23 -15.01 -7.83
CA GLU A 106 -8.06 -16.13 -8.74
C GLU A 106 -9.39 -16.81 -9.10
N ARG A 107 -10.46 -16.57 -8.32
CA ARG A 107 -11.78 -17.18 -8.51
C ARG A 107 -12.59 -16.32 -9.46
N TYR A 108 -12.99 -16.90 -10.59
CA TYR A 108 -13.68 -16.21 -11.67
C TYR A 108 -14.92 -15.44 -11.19
N ASP A 109 -15.84 -16.12 -10.50
CA ASP A 109 -17.13 -15.54 -10.10
C ASP A 109 -16.95 -14.38 -9.10
N VAL A 110 -15.98 -14.51 -8.19
CA VAL A 110 -15.67 -13.47 -7.20
C VAL A 110 -15.06 -12.25 -7.91
N LEU A 111 -14.10 -12.45 -8.81
CA LEU A 111 -13.50 -11.36 -9.58
C LEU A 111 -14.55 -10.64 -10.44
N LEU A 112 -15.43 -11.39 -11.10
CA LEU A 112 -16.50 -10.84 -11.92
C LEU A 112 -17.47 -10.00 -11.07
N GLN A 113 -17.84 -10.50 -9.88
CA GLN A 113 -18.64 -9.73 -8.94
C GLN A 113 -17.93 -8.43 -8.52
N ARG A 114 -16.62 -8.47 -8.22
CA ARG A 114 -15.84 -7.28 -7.85
C ARG A 114 -15.78 -6.23 -8.97
N ILE A 115 -15.62 -6.65 -10.23
CA ILE A 115 -15.67 -5.74 -11.39
C ILE A 115 -17.01 -5.00 -11.43
N ARG A 116 -18.12 -5.74 -11.24
CA ARG A 116 -19.48 -5.17 -11.23
C ARG A 116 -19.71 -4.23 -10.03
N GLU A 117 -19.27 -4.63 -8.83
CA GLU A 117 -19.34 -3.80 -7.61
C GLU A 117 -18.56 -2.49 -7.76
N SER A 118 -17.44 -2.51 -8.48
CA SER A 118 -16.63 -1.32 -8.76
C SER A 118 -17.15 -0.46 -9.92
N GLY A 119 -18.31 -0.80 -10.51
CA GLY A 119 -18.90 -0.03 -11.61
C GLY A 119 -18.11 -0.12 -12.92
N LEU A 120 -17.28 -1.15 -13.08
CA LEU A 120 -16.43 -1.35 -14.25
C LEU A 120 -17.17 -2.17 -15.33
N ASN A 121 -16.90 -1.86 -16.60
CA ASN A 121 -17.50 -2.58 -17.72
C ASN A 121 -16.81 -3.93 -17.92
N GLU A 122 -17.54 -5.03 -17.67
CA GLU A 122 -17.05 -6.41 -17.83
C GLU A 122 -16.40 -6.68 -19.18
N GLN A 123 -16.92 -6.09 -20.26
CA GLN A 123 -16.41 -6.34 -21.61
C GLN A 123 -14.97 -5.87 -21.79
N ASP A 124 -14.51 -4.85 -21.06
CA ASP A 124 -13.15 -4.35 -21.16
C ASP A 124 -12.12 -5.31 -20.51
N TYR A 125 -12.61 -6.22 -19.65
CA TYR A 125 -11.80 -7.17 -18.88
C TYR A 125 -11.90 -8.61 -19.39
N TRP A 126 -12.48 -8.84 -20.58
CA TRP A 126 -12.70 -10.19 -21.12
C TRP A 126 -11.43 -11.07 -21.07
N TRP A 127 -10.30 -10.53 -21.51
CA TRP A 127 -9.02 -11.22 -21.58
C TRP A 127 -8.44 -11.46 -20.18
N TYR A 128 -8.67 -10.54 -19.24
CA TYR A 128 -8.18 -10.63 -17.87
C TYR A 128 -8.98 -11.66 -17.05
N LEU A 129 -10.28 -11.77 -17.35
CA LEU A 129 -11.19 -12.77 -16.83
C LEU A 129 -10.88 -14.17 -17.37
N ASP A 130 -10.47 -14.29 -18.64
CA ASP A 130 -10.07 -15.58 -19.23
C ASP A 130 -8.84 -16.20 -18.54
N LEU A 131 -7.95 -15.38 -17.95
CA LEU A 131 -6.86 -15.88 -17.10
C LEU A 131 -7.36 -16.72 -15.91
N ARG A 132 -8.63 -16.55 -15.50
CA ARG A 132 -9.25 -17.33 -14.41
C ARG A 132 -10.01 -18.56 -14.91
N LYS A 133 -10.28 -18.67 -16.22
CA LYS A 133 -10.97 -19.82 -16.82
C LYS A 133 -10.01 -20.93 -17.23
N TYR A 134 -8.83 -20.56 -17.74
CA TYR A 134 -7.91 -21.50 -18.38
C TYR A 134 -6.68 -21.78 -17.51
N GLY A 135 -6.87 -22.60 -16.46
CA GLY A 135 -5.76 -23.01 -15.58
C GLY A 135 -5.32 -21.94 -14.57
N SER A 136 -6.30 -21.29 -13.92
CA SER A 136 -6.05 -20.31 -12.85
C SER A 136 -5.22 -20.92 -11.71
N ALA A 137 -4.44 -20.06 -11.04
CA ALA A 137 -3.64 -20.43 -9.88
C ALA A 137 -3.65 -19.28 -8.85
N PRO A 138 -3.46 -19.58 -7.55
CA PRO A 138 -3.15 -18.56 -6.56
C PRO A 138 -1.87 -17.82 -6.96
N HIS A 139 -1.95 -16.49 -7.11
CA HIS A 139 -0.81 -15.66 -7.49
C HIS A 139 -0.86 -14.30 -6.80
N SER A 140 0.32 -13.76 -6.50
CA SER A 140 0.48 -12.49 -5.80
C SER A 140 1.53 -11.63 -6.50
N GLY A 141 1.43 -10.33 -6.32
CA GLY A 141 2.42 -9.40 -6.84
C GLY A 141 2.34 -8.05 -6.15
N PHE A 142 3.33 -7.21 -6.40
CA PHE A 142 3.43 -5.89 -5.82
C PHE A 142 4.03 -4.90 -6.82
N GLY A 143 3.81 -3.61 -6.55
CA GLY A 143 4.50 -2.50 -7.20
C GLY A 143 5.42 -1.81 -6.20
N LEU A 144 6.56 -1.34 -6.68
CA LEU A 144 7.52 -0.54 -5.92
C LEU A 144 7.54 0.86 -6.54
N GLY A 145 7.32 1.89 -5.72
CA GLY A 145 7.49 3.27 -6.16
C GLY A 145 8.98 3.57 -6.36
N PHE A 146 9.47 3.53 -7.60
CA PHE A 146 10.89 3.67 -7.88
C PHE A 146 11.46 5.01 -7.39
N GLU A 147 10.77 6.12 -7.66
CA GLU A 147 11.18 7.44 -7.18
C GLU A 147 11.10 7.55 -5.65
N ARG A 148 10.09 6.92 -5.01
CA ARG A 148 10.02 6.87 -3.53
C ARG A 148 11.21 6.11 -2.95
N MET A 149 11.63 5.01 -3.58
CA MET A 149 12.85 4.28 -3.22
C MET A 149 14.08 5.17 -3.38
N LEU A 150 14.21 5.88 -4.50
CA LEU A 150 15.33 6.81 -4.72
C LEU A 150 15.36 7.93 -3.67
N MET A 151 14.23 8.52 -3.32
CA MET A 151 14.13 9.49 -2.22
C MET A 151 14.63 8.88 -0.90
N TYR A 152 14.21 7.65 -0.61
CA TYR A 152 14.57 6.97 0.62
C TYR A 152 16.09 6.72 0.72
N ILE A 153 16.71 6.19 -0.34
CA ILE A 153 18.14 5.87 -0.34
C ILE A 153 19.05 7.09 -0.45
N THR A 154 18.60 8.17 -1.08
CA THR A 154 19.39 9.41 -1.23
C THR A 154 19.17 10.39 -0.07
N GLY A 155 18.08 10.24 0.69
CA GLY A 155 17.65 11.18 1.72
C GLY A 155 17.00 12.46 1.17
N MET A 156 16.74 12.53 -0.14
CA MET A 156 16.07 13.68 -0.76
C MET A 156 14.62 13.77 -0.28
N LYS A 157 14.16 14.99 -0.02
CA LYS A 157 12.83 15.24 0.58
C LYS A 157 11.73 15.45 -0.46
N ASN A 158 12.08 15.81 -1.69
CA ASN A 158 11.13 16.09 -2.76
C ASN A 158 11.29 15.05 -3.88
N ILE A 159 10.17 14.45 -4.28
CA ILE A 159 10.13 13.44 -5.35
C ILE A 159 10.61 14.00 -6.70
N ARG A 160 10.54 15.32 -6.87
CA ARG A 160 10.99 16.01 -8.07
C ARG A 160 12.51 15.99 -8.25
N ASP A 161 13.25 15.81 -7.16
CA ASP A 161 14.72 15.91 -7.17
C ASP A 161 15.39 14.55 -7.43
N VAL A 162 14.60 13.48 -7.56
CA VAL A 162 15.08 12.11 -7.79
C VAL A 162 14.72 11.56 -9.17
N ILE A 163 14.18 12.42 -10.03
CA ILE A 163 13.91 12.15 -11.44
C ILE A 163 14.48 13.32 -12.26
N PRO A 164 15.10 13.09 -13.43
CA PRO A 164 15.77 14.17 -14.16
C PRO A 164 14.85 15.33 -14.53
N PHE A 165 13.65 15.03 -15.03
CA PHE A 165 12.69 16.02 -15.53
C PHE A 165 11.28 15.66 -15.03
N PRO A 166 10.89 16.11 -13.81
CA PRO A 166 9.63 15.73 -13.20
C PRO A 166 8.42 16.23 -14.01
N ARG A 167 7.30 15.52 -13.92
CA ARG A 167 6.02 15.94 -14.49
C ARG A 167 5.03 16.17 -13.37
N THR A 168 4.54 17.41 -13.26
CA THR A 168 3.58 17.81 -12.21
C THR A 168 2.50 18.72 -12.81
N PRO A 169 1.36 18.95 -12.14
CA PRO A 169 0.34 19.87 -12.64
C PRO A 169 0.94 21.22 -13.08
N GLY A 170 0.66 21.63 -14.31
CA GLY A 170 1.18 22.86 -14.92
C GLY A 170 2.65 22.85 -15.34
N ASN A 171 3.38 21.72 -15.24
CA ASN A 171 4.81 21.64 -15.55
C ASN A 171 5.14 20.40 -16.39
N ALA A 172 5.65 20.64 -17.61
CA ALA A 172 6.09 19.60 -18.54
C ALA A 172 7.41 19.93 -19.27
N GLU A 173 8.16 20.90 -18.75
CA GLU A 173 9.48 21.30 -19.25
C GLU A 173 10.57 20.30 -18.81
N PHE A 174 11.80 20.50 -19.27
CA PHE A 174 12.97 19.78 -18.77
C PHE A 174 13.30 20.25 -17.35
#